data_AF-A0A438CWV1-F1
#
_entry.id   AF-A0A438CWV1-F1
#
_cell.length_a   1.000
_cell.length_b   1.000
_cell.length_c   1.000
_cell.angle_alpha   90.00
_cell.angle_beta   90.00
_cell.angle_gamma   90.00
#
_symmetry.space_group_name_H-M   'P 1'
#
loop_
_entity.id
_entity.type
_entity.pdbx_description
1 polymer ?
#
loop_
_entity_poly.entity_id
_entity_poly.type
_entity_poly.pdbx_seq_one_letter_code
_entity_poly.pdbx_strand_id
1 'polypeptide(L)'
;MNQTTINDAYKKKARERACMLITKWMYKVAIPFNAITYPSFQPMIEAIGQYGVSIKGPTLHEGTMFMQSIDASSMIKTREKMFELLNKWVEQVGEENGTMFMQSIDASSMIKTGEKMFELLDKWVEQVDEENVIQVITENHSSYVMADIGKLPNIKKTLERAISLNGYIYNRSKLLNMMKRFTRQRELLRSAKTRFATAFITLSRLHEQKNNLRKMFTSSDWSDGKWAKE
;
A
#
# COMPACT_ATOMS: atom_id res chain seq x y z
N MET A 1 55.71 7.79 6.97
CA MET A 1 54.60 8.73 7.26
C MET A 1 53.67 8.70 6.05
N ASN A 2 52.52 8.02 6.16
CA ASN A 2 51.54 7.97 5.08
C ASN A 2 50.83 9.31 4.99
N GLN A 3 50.93 9.97 3.85
CA GLN A 3 50.23 11.20 3.53
C GLN A 3 48.75 10.85 3.27
N THR A 4 47.97 10.68 4.35
CA THR A 4 46.49 10.72 4.33
C THR A 4 46.09 12.13 3.90
N THR A 5 46.11 12.34 2.60
CA THR A 5 46.19 13.63 1.94
C THR A 5 44.81 14.29 1.94
N ILE A 6 44.80 15.62 1.94
CA ILE A 6 43.65 16.54 1.93
C ILE A 6 42.43 16.07 1.11
N ASN A 7 42.65 15.26 0.06
CA ASN A 7 41.64 14.62 -0.77
C ASN A 7 40.69 13.68 0.01
N ASP A 8 41.19 12.90 0.97
CA ASP A 8 40.36 11.98 1.75
C ASP A 8 39.45 12.72 2.74
N ALA A 9 39.98 13.78 3.36
CA ALA A 9 39.21 14.66 4.23
C ALA A 9 38.12 15.42 3.45
N TYR A 10 38.43 15.84 2.22
CA TYR A 10 37.46 16.45 1.32
C TYR A 10 36.36 15.48 0.90
N LYS A 11 36.72 14.27 0.45
CA LYS A 11 35.77 13.21 0.10
C LYS A 11 34.87 12.82 1.28
N LYS A 12 35.43 12.76 2.48
CA LYS A 12 34.67 12.49 3.72
C LYS A 12 33.63 13.58 3.98
N LYS A 13 34.02 14.86 3.93
CA LYS A 13 33.08 15.98 4.11
C LYS A 13 32.00 16.02 3.02
N ALA A 14 32.36 15.76 1.77
CA ALA A 14 31.42 15.69 0.66
C ALA A 14 30.39 14.57 0.87
N ARG A 15 30.84 13.39 1.29
CA ARG A 15 29.97 12.25 1.63
C ARG A 15 29.04 12.58 2.79
N GLU A 16 29.55 13.14 3.88
CA GLU A 16 28.74 13.54 5.03
C GLU A 16 27.62 14.51 4.63
N ARG A 17 27.94 15.50 3.79
CA ARG A 17 26.95 16.44 3.27
C ARG A 17 25.91 15.76 2.39
N ALA A 18 26.31 14.87 1.48
CA ALA A 18 25.39 14.12 0.63
C ALA A 18 24.44 13.24 1.46
N CYS A 19 24.98 12.45 2.40
CA CYS A 19 24.19 11.62 3.29
C CYS A 19 23.20 12.43 4.13
N MET A 20 23.62 13.58 4.66
CA MET A 20 22.74 14.49 5.41
C MET A 20 21.59 15.01 4.55
N LEU A 21 21.84 15.38 3.29
CA LEU A 21 20.79 15.88 2.39
C LEU A 21 19.79 14.77 2.02
N ILE A 22 20.28 13.56 1.74
CA ILE A 22 19.45 12.39 1.48
C ILE A 22 18.54 12.09 2.68
N THR A 23 19.11 11.95 3.87
CA THR A 23 18.32 11.63 5.09
C THR A 23 17.35 12.73 5.45
N LYS A 24 17.72 14.01 5.28
CA LYS A 24 16.83 15.16 5.48
C LYS A 24 15.67 15.17 4.48
N TRP A 25 15.93 14.83 3.22
CA TRP A 25 14.87 14.69 2.21
C TRP A 25 13.93 13.55 2.57
N MET A 26 14.46 12.36 2.89
CA MET A 26 13.66 11.21 3.33
C MET A 26 12.77 11.54 4.53
N TYR A 27 13.31 12.24 5.54
CA TYR A 27 12.55 12.71 6.70
C TYR A 27 11.39 13.62 6.29
N LYS A 28 11.64 14.61 5.43
CA LYS A 28 10.62 15.58 4.98
C LYS A 28 9.48 14.93 4.20
N VAL A 29 9.77 13.93 3.38
CA VAL A 29 8.76 13.22 2.57
C VAL A 29 8.26 11.92 3.23
N ALA A 30 8.61 11.69 4.50
CA ALA A 30 8.22 10.52 5.28
C ALA A 30 8.59 9.16 4.64
N ILE A 31 9.72 9.09 3.91
CA ILE A 31 10.28 7.83 3.43
C ILE A 31 10.92 7.09 4.61
N PRO A 32 10.58 5.81 4.85
CA PRO A 32 11.23 4.98 5.87
C PRO A 32 12.75 4.89 5.67
N PHE A 33 13.54 5.06 6.73
CA PHE A 33 15.00 5.06 6.62
C PHE A 33 15.60 3.73 6.16
N ASN A 34 14.89 2.61 6.33
CA ASN A 34 15.31 1.31 5.78
C ASN A 34 15.23 1.26 4.24
N ALA A 35 14.65 2.26 3.56
CA ALA A 35 14.67 2.33 2.10
C ALA A 35 16.10 2.33 1.51
N ILE A 36 17.10 2.79 2.27
CA ILE A 36 18.50 2.77 1.83
C ILE A 36 19.12 1.36 1.77
N THR A 37 18.48 0.36 2.40
CA THR A 37 18.99 -1.02 2.39
C THR A 37 18.53 -1.79 1.16
N TYR A 38 17.69 -1.21 0.30
CA TYR A 38 17.22 -1.86 -0.90
C TYR A 38 18.36 -1.94 -1.93
N PRO A 39 18.53 -3.07 -2.65
CA PRO A 39 19.60 -3.24 -3.63
C PRO A 39 19.64 -2.15 -4.72
N SER A 40 18.49 -1.55 -5.05
CA SER A 40 18.37 -0.46 -6.02
C SER A 40 18.95 0.88 -5.56
N PHE A 41 19.18 1.07 -4.26
CA PHE A 41 19.65 2.35 -3.71
C PHE A 41 21.08 2.67 -4.15
N GLN A 42 21.99 1.69 -4.10
CA GLN A 42 23.40 1.90 -4.44
C GLN A 42 23.62 2.22 -5.94
N PRO A 43 23.01 1.49 -6.90
CA PRO A 43 23.06 1.85 -8.33
C PRO A 43 22.56 3.26 -8.62
N MET A 44 21.51 3.73 -7.93
CA MET A 44 21.01 5.10 -8.08
C MET A 44 22.08 6.13 -7.66
N ILE A 45 22.76 5.92 -6.52
CA ILE A 45 23.83 6.81 -6.06
C ILE A 45 25.01 6.81 -7.04
N GLU A 46 25.36 5.65 -7.58
CA GLU A 46 26.44 5.51 -8.57
C GLU A 46 26.11 6.24 -9.87
N ALA A 47 24.89 6.11 -10.39
CA ALA A 47 24.46 6.81 -11.59
C ALA A 47 24.50 8.34 -11.41
N ILE A 48 24.03 8.84 -10.25
CA ILE A 48 24.14 10.27 -9.89
C ILE A 48 25.61 10.70 -9.83
N GLY A 49 26.47 9.88 -9.21
CA GLY A 49 27.90 10.14 -9.09
C GLY A 49 28.63 10.16 -10.42
N GLN A 50 28.28 9.27 -11.35
CA GLN A 50 28.84 9.20 -12.70
C GLN A 50 28.47 10.42 -13.55
N TYR A 51 27.25 10.96 -13.39
CA TYR A 51 26.86 12.20 -14.06
C TYR A 51 27.67 13.40 -13.54
N GLY A 52 27.81 13.53 -12.22
CA GLY A 52 28.60 14.57 -11.57
C GLY A 52 27.82 15.83 -11.19
N VAL A 53 28.56 16.90 -10.88
CA VAL A 53 28.00 18.18 -10.42
C VAL A 53 27.15 18.80 -11.53
N SER A 54 25.99 19.36 -11.17
CA SER A 54 24.96 19.97 -12.06
C SER A 54 23.80 19.08 -12.50
N ILE A 55 23.76 17.80 -12.11
CA ILE A 55 22.57 16.97 -12.31
C ILE A 55 21.33 17.66 -11.74
N LYS A 56 20.29 17.79 -12.57
CA LYS A 56 18.96 18.18 -12.11
C LYS A 56 18.21 16.91 -11.72
N GLY A 57 17.50 16.96 -10.60
CA GLY A 57 16.60 15.88 -10.23
C GLY A 57 15.54 15.67 -11.32
N PRO A 58 14.99 14.46 -11.45
CA PRO A 58 13.94 14.18 -12.43
C PRO A 58 12.72 15.09 -12.19
N THR A 59 12.11 15.55 -13.27
CA THR A 59 10.79 16.20 -13.22
C THR A 59 9.70 15.19 -12.85
N LEU A 60 8.52 15.68 -12.46
CA LEU A 60 7.38 14.79 -12.18
C LEU A 60 7.07 13.88 -13.38
N HIS A 61 7.13 14.42 -14.60
CA HIS A 61 6.90 13.67 -15.83
C HIS A 61 7.98 12.59 -16.04
N GLU A 62 9.27 12.92 -15.91
CA GLU A 62 10.36 11.95 -16.04
C GLU A 62 10.31 10.87 -14.94
N GLY A 63 9.95 11.25 -13.72
CA GLY A 63 9.73 10.32 -12.62
C GLY A 63 8.62 9.32 -12.92
N THR A 64 7.54 9.76 -13.58
CA THR A 64 6.45 8.88 -14.02
C THR A 64 6.80 8.05 -15.27
N MET A 65 7.70 8.53 -16.14
CA MET A 65 8.16 7.82 -17.35
C MET A 65 9.12 6.65 -17.05
N PHE A 66 9.73 6.60 -15.87
CA PHE A 66 10.59 5.48 -15.45
C PHE A 66 9.80 4.16 -15.34
N MET A 67 8.47 4.25 -15.25
CA MET A 67 7.55 3.21 -15.68
C MET A 67 7.38 3.35 -17.20
N GLN A 68 8.23 2.68 -17.97
CA GLN A 68 8.30 2.76 -19.44
C GLN A 68 6.92 3.01 -20.10
N SER A 69 6.72 4.17 -20.72
CA SER A 69 5.46 4.49 -21.41
C SER A 69 5.58 4.22 -22.90
N ILE A 70 4.93 3.16 -23.38
CA ILE A 70 4.71 2.94 -24.81
C ILE A 70 3.35 3.56 -25.14
N ASP A 71 3.30 4.46 -26.14
CA ASP A 71 2.03 4.92 -26.70
C ASP A 71 1.36 3.76 -27.45
N ALA A 72 0.65 2.95 -26.69
CA ALA A 72 -0.02 1.76 -27.19
C ALA A 72 -1.42 2.09 -27.72
N SER A 73 -1.83 3.36 -27.81
CA SER A 73 -3.15 3.77 -28.31
C SER A 73 -3.46 3.20 -29.71
N SER A 74 -2.43 3.04 -30.54
CA SER A 74 -2.51 2.40 -31.85
C SER A 74 -2.37 0.86 -31.83
N MET A 75 -1.84 0.29 -30.74
CA MET A 75 -1.47 -1.11 -30.57
C MET A 75 -2.48 -1.94 -29.76
N ILE A 76 -3.23 -1.33 -28.82
CA ILE A 76 -4.19 -2.02 -27.91
C ILE A 76 -5.47 -2.47 -28.65
N LYS A 77 -5.60 -2.24 -29.96
CA LYS A 77 -6.82 -2.58 -30.71
C LYS A 77 -7.12 -4.09 -30.77
N THR A 78 -6.14 -4.96 -30.49
CA THR A 78 -6.31 -6.41 -30.50
C THR A 78 -5.58 -7.07 -29.32
N ARG A 79 -6.13 -8.21 -28.87
CA ARG A 79 -5.59 -9.00 -27.75
C ARG A 79 -4.17 -9.47 -28.02
N GLU A 80 -3.86 -9.85 -29.26
CA GLU A 80 -2.57 -10.41 -29.65
C GLU A 80 -1.42 -9.41 -29.49
N LYS A 81 -1.67 -8.13 -29.84
CA LYS A 81 -0.67 -7.06 -29.71
C LYS A 81 -0.42 -6.65 -28.26
N MET A 82 -1.46 -6.75 -27.41
CA MET A 82 -1.31 -6.59 -25.97
C MET A 82 -0.40 -7.67 -25.37
N PHE A 83 -0.57 -8.94 -25.76
CA PHE A 83 0.31 -10.02 -25.32
C PHE A 83 1.74 -9.87 -25.84
N GLU A 84 1.94 -9.37 -27.06
CA GLU A 84 3.29 -9.11 -27.60
C GLU A 84 4.05 -8.04 -26.79
N LEU A 85 3.36 -6.96 -26.41
CA LEU A 85 3.93 -5.91 -25.55
C LEU A 85 4.26 -6.46 -24.14
N LEU A 86 3.37 -7.31 -23.61
CA LEU A 86 3.53 -7.93 -22.31
C LEU A 86 4.73 -8.88 -22.30
N ASN A 87 4.88 -9.73 -23.31
CA ASN A 87 6.03 -10.64 -23.45
C ASN A 87 7.35 -9.89 -23.61
N LYS A 88 7.41 -8.87 -24.49
CA LYS A 88 8.62 -8.04 -24.66
C LYS A 88 9.06 -7.36 -23.37
N TRP A 89 8.11 -6.97 -22.53
CA TRP A 89 8.39 -6.34 -21.26
C TRP A 89 8.80 -7.36 -20.19
N VAL A 90 8.14 -8.52 -20.12
CA VAL A 90 8.54 -9.64 -19.25
C VAL A 90 9.96 -10.12 -19.58
N GLU A 91 10.32 -10.18 -20.86
CA GLU A 91 11.69 -10.48 -21.31
C GLU A 91 12.72 -9.45 -20.85
N GLN A 92 12.34 -8.17 -20.73
CA GLN A 92 13.25 -7.08 -20.32
C GLN A 92 13.42 -6.95 -18.81
N VAL A 93 12.34 -7.16 -18.05
CA VAL A 93 12.30 -6.83 -16.61
C VAL A 93 12.31 -8.10 -15.75
N GLY A 94 11.91 -9.25 -16.29
CA GLY A 94 11.66 -10.48 -15.55
C GLY A 94 10.23 -10.49 -14.99
N GLU A 95 9.60 -11.66 -15.01
CA GLU A 95 8.19 -11.87 -14.62
C GLU A 95 7.91 -11.39 -13.18
N GLU A 96 8.89 -11.52 -12.28
CA GLU A 96 8.77 -11.15 -10.87
C GLU A 96 9.08 -9.68 -10.53
N ASN A 97 9.64 -8.89 -11.44
CA ASN A 97 10.13 -7.53 -11.14
C ASN A 97 9.32 -6.41 -11.80
N GLY A 98 8.23 -6.78 -12.47
CA GLY A 98 7.44 -5.88 -13.28
C GLY A 98 6.32 -5.18 -12.52
N THR A 99 6.27 -3.84 -12.55
CA THR A 99 5.04 -3.07 -12.24
C THR A 99 4.40 -2.61 -13.54
N MET A 100 3.19 -3.11 -13.84
CA MET A 100 2.45 -2.71 -15.05
C MET A 100 1.48 -1.57 -14.74
N PHE A 101 1.57 -0.50 -15.53
CA PHE A 101 0.59 0.58 -15.49
C PHE A 101 -0.62 0.22 -16.35
N MET A 102 -1.78 0.00 -15.72
CA MET A 102 -2.99 -0.40 -16.45
C MET A 102 -3.77 0.78 -17.03
N GLN A 103 -3.97 1.86 -16.25
CA GLN A 103 -4.81 2.98 -16.66
C GLN A 103 -4.51 4.26 -15.87
N SER A 104 -4.64 5.41 -16.53
CA SER A 104 -4.70 6.74 -15.92
C SER A 104 -6.08 7.36 -16.12
N ILE A 105 -6.59 8.05 -15.11
CA ILE A 105 -7.86 8.79 -15.19
C ILE A 105 -7.60 10.21 -14.66
N ASP A 106 -7.78 11.22 -15.51
CA ASP A 106 -7.81 12.61 -15.03
C ASP A 106 -9.13 12.83 -14.29
N ALA A 107 -9.02 12.87 -12.97
CA ALA A 107 -10.15 13.04 -12.07
C ALA A 107 -10.07 14.38 -11.32
N SER A 108 -9.26 15.33 -11.80
CA SER A 108 -9.10 16.67 -11.21
C SER A 108 -10.41 17.46 -11.11
N SER A 109 -11.33 17.26 -12.06
CA SER A 109 -12.67 17.84 -12.07
C SER A 109 -13.71 17.03 -11.28
N MET A 110 -13.39 15.79 -10.92
CA MET A 110 -14.32 14.81 -10.35
C MET A 110 -14.10 14.57 -8.85
N ILE A 111 -12.86 14.65 -8.36
CA ILE A 111 -12.49 14.28 -6.99
C ILE A 111 -12.74 15.46 -6.05
N LYS A 112 -13.96 15.54 -5.52
CA LYS A 112 -14.25 16.30 -4.28
C LYS A 112 -14.98 15.46 -3.23
N THR A 113 -15.39 14.24 -3.56
CA THR A 113 -16.20 13.38 -2.69
C THR A 113 -15.72 11.94 -2.71
N GLY A 114 -15.95 11.22 -1.62
CA GLY A 114 -15.65 9.77 -1.52
C GLY A 114 -16.41 8.92 -2.53
N GLU A 115 -17.65 9.28 -2.87
CA GLU A 115 -18.51 8.57 -3.81
C GLU A 115 -17.87 8.38 -5.20
N LYS A 116 -17.45 9.48 -5.83
CA LYS A 116 -16.85 9.42 -7.17
C LYS A 116 -15.53 8.66 -7.19
N MET A 117 -14.75 8.76 -6.12
CA MET A 117 -13.53 7.97 -5.97
C MET A 117 -13.82 6.48 -5.79
N PHE A 118 -14.86 6.14 -5.04
CA PHE A 118 -15.32 4.76 -4.91
C PHE A 118 -15.75 4.21 -6.27
N GLU A 119 -16.60 4.91 -7.02
CA GLU A 119 -17.03 4.48 -8.36
C GLU A 119 -15.86 4.23 -9.32
N LEU A 120 -14.84 5.09 -9.31
CA LEU A 120 -13.64 4.90 -10.14
C LEU A 120 -12.83 3.67 -9.72
N LEU A 121 -12.68 3.45 -8.41
CA LEU A 121 -11.99 2.28 -7.88
C LEU A 121 -12.77 1.00 -8.16
N ASP A 122 -14.08 1.00 -7.93
CA ASP A 122 -14.99 -0.13 -8.12
C ASP A 122 -14.95 -0.60 -9.58
N LYS A 123 -15.13 0.33 -10.53
CA LYS A 123 -15.02 0.05 -11.96
C LYS A 123 -13.66 -0.51 -12.38
N TRP A 124 -12.59 -0.10 -11.71
CA TRP A 124 -11.25 -0.63 -12.00
C TRP A 124 -11.06 -2.02 -11.40
N VAL A 125 -11.51 -2.24 -10.17
CA VAL A 125 -11.48 -3.56 -9.51
C VAL A 125 -12.30 -4.57 -10.31
N GLU A 126 -13.47 -4.20 -10.81
CA GLU A 126 -14.28 -5.04 -11.70
C GLU A 126 -13.55 -5.44 -12.99
N GLN A 127 -12.69 -4.58 -13.55
CA GLN A 127 -11.91 -4.89 -14.75
C GLN A 127 -10.77 -5.88 -14.47
N VAL A 128 -10.18 -5.81 -13.28
CA VAL A 128 -9.05 -6.65 -12.86
C VAL A 128 -9.51 -7.96 -12.21
N ASP A 129 -10.75 -7.99 -11.75
CA ASP A 129 -11.34 -8.97 -10.83
C ASP A 129 -10.84 -8.80 -9.38
N GLU A 130 -11.75 -8.88 -8.41
CA GLU A 130 -11.49 -8.65 -6.99
C GLU A 130 -10.39 -9.57 -6.45
N GLU A 131 -10.36 -10.82 -6.92
CA GLU A 131 -9.40 -11.84 -6.48
C GLU A 131 -7.95 -11.55 -6.91
N ASN A 132 -7.76 -10.72 -7.94
CA ASN A 132 -6.46 -10.31 -8.43
C ASN A 132 -5.96 -9.00 -7.76
N VAL A 133 -6.77 -8.35 -6.92
CA VAL A 133 -6.41 -7.11 -6.23
C VAL A 133 -5.81 -7.41 -4.85
N ILE A 134 -4.47 -7.36 -4.76
CA ILE A 134 -3.75 -7.60 -3.50
C ILE A 134 -3.78 -6.37 -2.58
N GLN A 135 -3.59 -5.17 -3.15
CA GLN A 135 -3.46 -3.94 -2.38
C GLN A 135 -3.85 -2.71 -3.20
N VAL A 136 -4.57 -1.78 -2.57
CA VAL A 136 -4.82 -0.43 -3.10
C VAL A 136 -3.93 0.58 -2.34
N ILE A 137 -3.11 1.33 -3.06
CA ILE A 137 -2.21 2.36 -2.51
C ILE A 137 -2.77 3.74 -2.85
N THR A 138 -2.89 4.62 -1.86
CA THR A 138 -3.40 5.99 -2.05
C THR A 138 -2.53 7.00 -1.28
N GLU A 139 -2.40 8.22 -1.81
CA GLU A 139 -1.70 9.31 -1.12
C GLU A 139 -2.43 9.74 0.16
N ASN A 140 -1.72 10.28 1.16
CA ASN A 140 -2.31 10.64 2.47
C ASN A 140 -3.51 11.63 2.40
N HIS A 141 -3.64 12.43 1.33
CA HIS A 141 -4.83 13.27 1.10
C HIS A 141 -6.11 12.45 0.87
N SER A 142 -6.01 11.17 0.50
CA SER A 142 -7.13 10.23 0.38
C SER A 142 -7.76 9.85 1.72
N SER A 143 -7.15 10.19 2.87
CA SER A 143 -7.75 9.91 4.18
C SER A 143 -9.11 10.58 4.36
N TYR A 144 -9.32 11.74 3.73
CA TYR A 144 -10.63 12.41 3.65
C TYR A 144 -11.60 11.66 2.73
N VAL A 145 -11.11 11.16 1.59
CA VAL A 145 -11.87 10.36 0.63
C VAL A 145 -12.33 9.04 1.26
N MET A 146 -11.42 8.32 1.92
CA MET A 146 -11.71 7.11 2.70
C MET A 146 -12.74 7.37 3.82
N ALA A 147 -12.66 8.53 4.47
CA ALA A 147 -13.64 8.92 5.47
C ALA A 147 -15.03 9.15 4.84
N ASP A 148 -15.10 9.69 3.63
CA ASP A 148 -16.35 9.86 2.88
C ASP A 148 -16.89 8.53 2.35
N ILE A 149 -16.03 7.64 1.84
CA ILE A 149 -16.40 6.27 1.45
C ILE A 149 -16.97 5.53 2.66
N GLY A 150 -16.35 5.67 3.83
CA GLY A 150 -16.85 5.10 5.08
C GLY A 150 -18.24 5.60 5.51
N LYS A 151 -18.71 6.73 4.97
CA LYS A 151 -20.06 7.26 5.22
C LYS A 151 -21.12 6.66 4.30
N LEU A 152 -20.75 6.00 3.21
CA LEU A 152 -21.69 5.35 2.29
C LEU A 152 -22.58 4.35 3.06
N PRO A 153 -23.91 4.32 2.84
CA PRO A 153 -24.83 3.59 3.72
C PRO A 153 -24.46 2.12 3.96
N ASN A 154 -24.10 1.39 2.90
CA ASN A 154 -23.74 -0.03 2.98
C ASN A 154 -22.39 -0.24 3.68
N ILE A 155 -21.40 0.63 3.41
CA ILE A 155 -20.08 0.58 4.01
C ILE A 155 -20.15 0.97 5.48
N LYS A 156 -20.83 2.07 5.79
CA LYS A 156 -21.10 2.54 7.15
C LYS A 156 -21.75 1.45 7.99
N LYS A 157 -22.83 0.84 7.50
CA LYS A 157 -23.53 -0.26 8.21
C LYS A 157 -22.61 -1.45 8.45
N THR A 158 -21.76 -1.78 7.48
CA THR A 158 -20.79 -2.88 7.61
C THR A 158 -19.70 -2.56 8.63
N LEU A 159 -19.16 -1.34 8.61
CA LEU A 159 -18.19 -0.85 9.58
C LEU A 159 -18.77 -0.81 11.00
N GLU A 160 -20.00 -0.31 11.18
CA GLU A 160 -20.68 -0.29 12.47
C GLU A 160 -20.87 -1.70 13.03
N ARG A 161 -21.29 -2.66 12.19
CA ARG A 161 -21.39 -4.08 12.58
C ARG A 161 -20.03 -4.67 12.98
N ALA A 162 -18.98 -4.37 12.22
CA ALA A 162 -17.62 -4.82 12.51
C ALA A 162 -17.10 -4.24 13.83
N ILE A 163 -17.31 -2.94 14.07
CA ILE A 163 -16.95 -2.25 15.31
C ILE A 163 -17.72 -2.85 16.49
N SER A 164 -19.03 -3.05 16.33
CA SER A 164 -19.88 -3.66 17.37
C SER A 164 -19.44 -5.08 17.71
N LEU A 165 -19.16 -5.91 16.70
CA LEU A 165 -18.66 -7.28 16.90
C LEU A 165 -17.30 -7.26 17.62
N ASN A 166 -16.40 -6.39 17.18
CA ASN A 166 -15.07 -6.26 17.79
C ASN A 166 -15.19 -5.80 19.25
N GLY A 167 -16.02 -4.79 19.54
CA GLY A 167 -16.30 -4.35 20.90
C GLY A 167 -16.91 -5.45 21.77
N TYR A 168 -17.85 -6.22 21.24
CA TYR A 168 -18.46 -7.35 21.94
C TYR A 168 -17.44 -8.42 22.36
N ILE A 169 -16.50 -8.76 21.46
CA ILE A 169 -15.44 -9.75 21.73
C ILE A 169 -14.41 -9.19 22.70
N TYR A 170 -13.84 -8.01 22.42
CA TYR A 170 -12.71 -7.46 23.18
C TYR A 170 -13.09 -6.97 24.57
N ASN A 171 -14.34 -6.55 24.80
CA ASN A 171 -14.82 -6.14 26.12
C ASN A 171 -15.08 -7.34 27.06
N ARG A 172 -14.95 -8.58 26.57
CA ARG A 172 -15.23 -9.80 27.34
C ARG A 172 -14.02 -10.73 27.31
N SER A 173 -13.24 -10.75 28.38
CA SER A 173 -11.97 -11.48 28.47
C SER A 173 -12.07 -12.95 28.07
N LYS A 174 -13.18 -13.63 28.42
CA LYS A 174 -13.42 -15.03 28.03
C LYS A 174 -13.64 -15.19 26.52
N LEU A 175 -14.37 -14.27 25.88
CA LEU A 175 -14.57 -14.29 24.42
C LEU A 175 -13.29 -13.90 23.69
N LEU A 176 -12.53 -12.93 24.20
CA LEU A 176 -11.23 -12.57 23.66
C LEU A 176 -10.27 -13.78 23.67
N ASN A 177 -10.19 -14.51 24.79
CA ASN A 177 -9.35 -15.71 24.88
C ASN A 177 -9.84 -16.83 23.96
N MET A 178 -11.15 -16.99 23.82
CA MET A 178 -11.74 -17.95 22.87
C MET A 178 -11.37 -17.57 21.44
N MET A 179 -11.61 -16.32 21.03
CA MET A 179 -11.23 -15.81 19.71
C MET A 179 -9.75 -16.07 19.42
N LYS A 180 -8.86 -15.75 20.35
CA LYS A 180 -7.41 -16.02 20.22
C LYS A 180 -7.08 -17.50 20.00
N ARG A 181 -7.82 -18.44 20.60
CA ARG A 181 -7.63 -19.87 20.32
C ARG A 181 -8.01 -20.22 18.88
N PHE A 182 -9.14 -19.72 18.39
CA PHE A 182 -9.63 -20.00 17.04
C PHE A 182 -8.83 -19.26 15.95
N THR A 183 -8.27 -18.09 16.23
CA THR A 183 -7.50 -17.28 15.27
C THR A 183 -5.99 -17.52 15.35
N ARG A 184 -5.52 -18.47 16.16
CA ARG A 184 -4.08 -18.72 16.41
C ARG A 184 -3.35 -17.47 16.91
N GLN A 185 -3.90 -16.84 17.94
CA GLN A 185 -3.40 -15.62 18.59
C GLN A 185 -3.38 -14.38 17.68
N ARG A 186 -4.11 -14.39 16.55
CA ARG A 186 -4.23 -13.21 15.71
C ARG A 186 -5.21 -12.22 16.31
N GLU A 187 -4.76 -10.97 16.42
CA GLU A 187 -5.61 -9.83 16.80
C GLU A 187 -6.49 -9.41 15.61
N LEU A 188 -7.75 -9.07 15.89
CA LEU A 188 -8.68 -8.51 14.91
C LEU A 188 -8.49 -6.99 14.79
N LEU A 189 -8.21 -6.33 15.92
CA LEU A 189 -7.94 -4.90 15.96
C LEU A 189 -6.47 -4.63 15.59
N ARG A 190 -6.25 -3.74 14.61
CA ARG A 190 -4.90 -3.25 14.26
C ARG A 190 -4.93 -1.73 14.14
N SER A 191 -4.20 -1.07 15.03
CA SER A 191 -4.08 0.39 15.04
C SER A 191 -3.41 0.90 13.77
N ALA A 192 -4.03 1.91 13.15
CA ALA A 192 -3.46 2.68 12.05
C ALA A 192 -3.17 4.12 12.49
N LYS A 193 -2.44 4.87 11.65
CA LYS A 193 -2.17 6.30 11.90
C LYS A 193 -3.46 7.14 12.03
N THR A 194 -4.56 6.73 11.41
CA THR A 194 -5.85 7.40 11.53
C THR A 194 -6.93 6.44 12.03
N ARG A 195 -7.91 6.96 12.79
CA ARG A 195 -9.07 6.19 13.26
C ARG A 195 -9.89 5.59 12.11
N PHE A 196 -9.93 6.27 10.96
CA PHE A 196 -10.61 5.79 9.75
C PHE A 196 -9.91 4.57 9.15
N ALA A 197 -8.59 4.64 8.95
CA ALA A 197 -7.82 3.49 8.48
C ALA A 197 -7.88 2.32 9.46
N THR A 198 -7.94 2.59 10.78
CA THR A 198 -8.11 1.55 11.80
C THR A 198 -9.41 0.76 11.59
N ALA A 199 -10.51 1.43 11.25
CA ALA A 199 -11.80 0.77 11.01
C ALA A 199 -11.74 -0.17 9.78
N PHE A 200 -11.19 0.30 8.66
CA PHE A 200 -11.04 -0.52 7.45
C PHE A 200 -10.07 -1.69 7.63
N ILE A 201 -8.94 -1.48 8.31
CA ILE A 201 -8.00 -2.57 8.59
C ILE A 201 -8.63 -3.61 9.52
N THR A 202 -9.41 -3.17 10.53
CA THR A 202 -10.15 -4.08 11.42
C THR A 202 -11.17 -4.90 10.63
N LEU A 203 -11.90 -4.27 9.71
CA LEU A 203 -12.84 -4.98 8.81
C LEU A 203 -12.12 -6.01 7.93
N SER A 204 -10.97 -5.65 7.36
CA SER A 204 -10.14 -6.59 6.57
C SER A 204 -9.69 -7.80 7.40
N ARG A 205 -9.27 -7.59 8.66
CA ARG A 205 -8.89 -8.69 9.56
C ARG A 205 -10.07 -9.59 9.93
N LEU A 206 -11.24 -8.99 10.17
CA LEU A 206 -12.47 -9.76 10.37
C LEU A 206 -12.81 -10.62 9.14
N HIS A 207 -12.61 -10.09 7.94
CA HIS A 207 -12.81 -10.83 6.69
C HIS A 207 -11.83 -12.01 6.57
N GLU A 208 -10.53 -11.78 6.76
CA GLU A 208 -9.51 -12.84 6.75
C GLU A 208 -9.79 -13.94 7.79
N GLN A 209 -10.30 -13.58 8.97
CA GLN A 209 -10.60 -14.53 10.05
C GLN A 209 -12.04 -15.04 10.04
N LYS A 210 -12.85 -14.69 9.03
CA LYS A 210 -14.29 -15.02 8.94
C LYS A 210 -14.58 -16.49 9.20
N ASN A 211 -13.79 -17.39 8.62
CA ASN A 211 -13.98 -18.83 8.77
C ASN A 211 -13.64 -19.31 10.19
N ASN A 212 -12.61 -18.75 10.82
CA ASN A 212 -12.24 -19.07 12.19
C ASN A 212 -13.27 -18.54 13.19
N LEU A 213 -13.77 -17.32 12.97
CA LEU A 213 -14.84 -16.72 13.77
C LEU A 213 -16.14 -17.50 13.63
N ARG A 214 -16.52 -17.93 12.42
CA ARG A 214 -17.68 -18.81 12.23
C ARG A 214 -17.56 -20.09 13.05
N LYS A 215 -16.40 -20.76 12.98
CA LYS A 215 -16.13 -21.96 13.80
C LYS A 215 -16.23 -21.68 15.29
N MET A 216 -15.77 -20.51 15.74
CA MET A 216 -15.92 -20.09 17.14
C MET A 216 -17.39 -19.98 17.54
N PHE A 217 -18.21 -19.25 16.77
CA PHE A 217 -19.62 -19.03 17.07
C PHE A 217 -20.51 -20.28 16.93
N THR A 218 -20.02 -21.32 16.25
CA THR A 218 -20.72 -22.62 16.15
C THR A 218 -20.11 -23.69 17.05
N SER A 219 -19.15 -23.35 17.91
CA SER A 219 -18.48 -24.32 18.79
C SER A 219 -19.32 -24.65 20.03
N SER A 220 -19.10 -25.82 20.64
CA SER A 220 -19.68 -26.16 21.94
C SER A 220 -19.27 -25.16 23.02
N ASP A 221 -18.00 -24.73 23.02
CA ASP A 221 -17.48 -23.68 23.91
C ASP A 221 -18.31 -22.38 23.85
N TRP A 222 -18.88 -22.07 22.68
CA TRP A 222 -19.82 -20.96 22.51
C TRP A 222 -21.23 -21.32 22.98
N SER A 223 -21.80 -22.42 22.49
CA SER A 223 -23.18 -22.86 22.77
C SER A 223 -23.45 -23.14 24.25
N ASP A 224 -22.46 -23.66 24.96
CA ASP A 224 -22.50 -23.93 26.40
C ASP A 224 -22.20 -22.68 27.23
N GLY A 225 -21.73 -21.62 26.56
CA GLY A 225 -21.42 -20.33 27.15
C GLY A 225 -22.67 -19.48 27.40
N LYS A 226 -22.62 -18.63 28.43
CA LYS A 226 -23.68 -17.66 28.74
C LYS A 226 -23.96 -16.62 27.63
N TRP A 227 -23.07 -16.54 26.64
CA TRP A 227 -23.10 -15.58 25.53
C TRP A 227 -23.95 -16.06 24.35
N ALA A 228 -24.23 -17.36 24.24
CA ALA A 228 -25.08 -17.91 23.18
C ALA A 228 -26.58 -17.62 23.41
N LYS A 229 -26.92 -17.09 24.59
CA LYS A 229 -28.28 -16.78 25.02
C LYS A 229 -28.57 -15.27 25.09
N GLU A 230 -27.57 -14.43 24.77
CA GLU A 230 -27.67 -12.97 24.62
C GLU A 230 -27.92 -12.62 23.14
#